data_AF-E0UT18-F1
#
_entry.id   AF-E0UT18-F1
#
_cell.length_a   1.000
_cell.length_b   1.000
_cell.length_c   1.000
_cell.angle_alpha   90.00
_cell.angle_beta   90.00
_cell.angle_gamma   90.00
#
_symmetry.space_group_name_H-M   'P 1'
#
loop_
_entity.id
_entity.type
_entity.pdbx_description
1 polymer ?
#
loop_
_entity_poly.entity_id
_entity_poly.type
_entity_poly.pdbx_seq_one_letter_code
_entity_poly.pdbx_strand_id
1 'polypeptide(L)'
;MELKDVILSTLAEMEDDAPVKIVQEMVKEPATEDIFEEKPQQINENSASMDSELMYLNSIRERLLVLFEGFQAPNNSNIEAKVDMTLNFLEYTLATIDARVEKLEKGNL
;
A
#
# COMPACT_ATOMS: atom_id res chain seq x y z
N MET A 1 22.58 25.40 27.88
CA MET A 1 21.49 24.40 27.99
C MET A 1 21.82 23.27 27.06
N GLU A 2 21.74 22.04 27.55
CA GLU A 2 21.99 20.86 26.72
C GLU A 2 20.77 20.61 25.83
N LEU A 3 20.98 20.05 24.63
CA LEU A 3 19.91 19.80 23.64
C LEU A 3 18.76 18.96 24.21
N LYS A 4 19.05 18.12 25.21
CA LYS A 4 18.09 17.29 25.92
C LYS A 4 17.05 18.12 26.69
N ASP A 5 17.45 19.25 27.25
CA ASP A 5 16.57 20.11 28.06
C ASP A 5 15.55 20.86 27.19
N VAL A 6 15.98 21.24 25.97
CA VAL A 6 15.12 21.93 24.98
C VAL A 6 14.06 20.98 24.43
N ILE A 7 14.40 19.71 24.19
CA ILE A 7 13.45 18.72 23.68
C ILE A 7 12.39 18.36 24.75
N LEU A 8 12.80 18.26 26.01
CA LEU A 8 11.89 17.98 27.12
C LEU A 8 10.92 19.13 27.39
N SER A 9 11.35 20.40 27.24
CA SER A 9 10.43 21.54 27.38
C SER A 9 9.38 21.58 26.28
N THR A 10 9.74 21.24 25.04
CA THR A 10 8.79 21.22 23.92
C THR A 10 7.79 20.07 24.02
N LEU A 11 8.21 18.90 24.50
CA LEU A 11 7.29 17.77 24.74
C LEU A 11 6.29 18.07 25.86
N ALA A 12 6.72 18.78 26.91
CA ALA A 12 5.85 19.18 28.00
C ALA A 12 4.78 20.20 27.57
N GLU A 13 5.09 21.11 26.64
CA GLU A 13 4.11 22.06 26.09
C GLU A 13 3.01 21.39 25.23
N MET A 14 3.28 20.20 24.67
CA MET A 14 2.32 19.51 23.79
C MET A 14 1.37 18.56 24.53
N GLU A 15 1.64 18.24 25.80
CA GLU A 15 0.83 17.28 26.59
C GLU A 15 -0.35 17.94 27.32
N ASP A 16 -0.42 19.28 27.34
CA ASP A 16 -1.43 20.05 28.08
C ASP A 16 -2.74 20.31 27.30
N ASP A 17 -2.88 19.85 26.06
CA ASP A 17 -4.12 20.03 25.27
C ASP A 17 -5.00 18.77 25.31
N ALA A 18 -5.76 18.64 26.41
CA ALA A 18 -6.79 17.62 26.59
C ALA A 18 -8.20 18.19 26.31
N PRO A 19 -9.07 17.44 25.61
CA PRO A 19 -10.51 17.55 25.79
C PRO A 19 -11.08 16.34 26.55
N VAL A 20 -11.40 16.57 27.82
CA VAL A 20 -12.67 16.27 28.54
C VAL A 20 -13.38 14.91 28.26
N LYS A 21 -13.47 14.08 29.32
CA LYS A 21 -14.52 13.04 29.54
C LYS A 21 -15.77 13.67 30.21
N ILE A 22 -16.98 13.13 29.97
CA ILE A 22 -17.91 12.54 30.98
C ILE A 22 -19.20 11.97 30.29
N VAL A 23 -19.31 10.63 30.34
CA VAL A 23 -20.44 9.70 30.61
C VAL A 23 -21.92 10.12 30.47
N GLN A 24 -22.71 9.27 29.76
CA GLN A 24 -24.07 8.85 30.17
C GLN A 24 -24.36 7.37 29.80
N GLU A 25 -25.12 6.72 30.69
CA GLU A 25 -25.36 5.28 30.92
C GLU A 25 -26.45 4.63 30.05
N MET A 26 -26.37 3.29 29.93
CA MET A 26 -27.41 2.25 29.75
C MET A 26 -28.76 2.59 29.07
N VAL A 27 -29.19 1.78 28.07
CA VAL A 27 -30.51 1.08 28.00
C VAL A 27 -30.70 0.32 26.66
N LYS A 28 -30.93 -1.01 26.77
CA LYS A 28 -31.72 -1.97 25.97
C LYS A 28 -31.55 -2.12 24.43
N GLU A 29 -31.37 -3.38 24.02
CA GLU A 29 -31.77 -3.94 22.71
C GLU A 29 -33.22 -3.53 22.34
N PRO A 30 -33.51 -3.33 21.04
CA PRO A 30 -34.02 -4.45 20.25
C PRO A 30 -33.40 -4.54 18.84
N ALA A 31 -33.38 -5.77 18.33
CA ALA A 31 -33.13 -6.09 16.94
C ALA A 31 -34.06 -5.34 15.99
N THR A 32 -33.51 -4.77 14.91
CA THR A 32 -34.16 -4.73 13.59
C THR A 32 -33.08 -4.74 12.53
N GLU A 33 -33.24 -5.70 11.61
CA GLU A 33 -32.54 -5.84 10.35
C GLU A 33 -32.55 -4.53 9.57
N ASP A 34 -31.37 -4.00 9.24
CA ASP A 34 -31.20 -3.04 8.15
C ASP A 34 -30.06 -3.54 7.28
N ILE A 35 -30.45 -4.48 6.42
CA ILE A 35 -30.24 -4.44 4.97
C ILE A 35 -29.21 -3.37 4.58
N PHE A 36 -27.95 -3.78 4.46
CA PHE A 36 -27.01 -3.02 3.66
C PHE A 36 -27.50 -3.13 2.21
N GLU A 37 -28.25 -2.13 1.77
CA GLU A 37 -28.56 -1.92 0.36
C GLU A 37 -27.21 -1.81 -0.38
N GLU A 38 -26.75 -2.93 -0.95
CA GLU A 38 -25.88 -2.91 -2.11
C GLU A 38 -26.66 -2.21 -3.23
N LYS A 39 -26.59 -0.88 -3.26
CA LYS A 39 -26.74 -0.18 -4.53
C LYS A 39 -25.59 -0.67 -5.40
N PRO A 40 -25.86 -1.32 -6.54
CA PRO A 40 -24.82 -1.59 -7.51
C PRO A 40 -24.35 -0.22 -8.02
N GLN A 41 -23.30 0.31 -7.41
CA GLN A 41 -22.53 1.38 -8.02
C GLN A 41 -22.07 0.80 -9.34
N GLN A 42 -22.58 1.37 -10.43
CA GLN A 42 -22.08 1.11 -11.77
C GLN A 42 -20.61 1.50 -11.74
N ILE A 43 -19.75 0.53 -11.46
CA ILE A 43 -18.31 0.69 -11.56
C ILE A 43 -18.10 0.92 -13.04
N ASN A 44 -17.78 2.16 -13.39
CA ASN A 44 -17.35 2.49 -14.74
C ASN A 44 -16.15 1.57 -15.00
N GLU A 45 -16.25 0.65 -15.97
CA GLU A 45 -15.20 -0.36 -16.21
C GLU A 45 -13.82 0.32 -16.39
N ASN A 46 -13.82 1.55 -16.92
CA ASN A 46 -12.65 2.40 -17.02
C ASN A 46 -11.98 2.77 -15.68
N SER A 47 -12.75 3.06 -14.61
CA SER A 47 -12.16 3.37 -13.31
C SER A 47 -11.59 2.11 -12.65
N ALA A 48 -12.25 0.97 -12.80
CA ALA A 48 -11.75 -0.32 -12.31
C ALA A 48 -10.45 -0.74 -13.06
N SER A 49 -10.39 -0.48 -14.36
CA SER A 49 -9.22 -0.76 -15.20
C SER A 49 -8.03 0.11 -14.81
N MET A 50 -8.24 1.42 -14.58
CA MET A 50 -7.20 2.32 -14.07
C MET A 50 -6.68 1.92 -12.67
N ASP A 51 -7.58 1.54 -11.75
CA ASP A 51 -7.19 1.07 -10.42
C ASP A 51 -6.38 -0.23 -10.50
N SER A 52 -6.71 -1.11 -11.44
CA SER A 52 -5.99 -2.37 -11.68
C SER A 52 -4.57 -2.16 -12.20
N GLU A 53 -4.37 -1.14 -13.03
CA GLU A 53 -3.05 -0.80 -13.58
C GLU A 53 -2.18 -0.11 -12.53
N LEU A 54 -2.78 0.80 -11.75
CA LEU A 54 -2.10 1.43 -10.61
C LEU A 54 -1.63 0.39 -9.61
N MET A 55 -2.47 -0.60 -9.28
CA MET A 55 -2.11 -1.69 -8.38
C MET A 55 -0.96 -2.54 -8.94
N TYR A 56 -1.00 -2.84 -10.24
CA TYR A 56 0.06 -3.58 -10.91
C TYR A 56 1.40 -2.85 -10.87
N LEU A 57 1.43 -1.56 -11.23
CA LEU A 57 2.65 -0.75 -11.23
C LEU A 57 3.23 -0.63 -9.83
N ASN A 58 2.39 -0.44 -8.81
CA ASN A 58 2.84 -0.46 -7.41
C ASN A 58 3.46 -1.81 -7.04
N SER A 59 2.85 -2.92 -7.44
CA SER A 59 3.38 -4.25 -7.15
C SER A 59 4.74 -4.52 -7.79
N ILE A 60 4.96 -4.05 -9.03
CA ILE A 60 6.27 -4.16 -9.70
C ILE A 60 7.29 -3.27 -8.99
N ARG A 61 6.91 -2.03 -8.62
CA ARG A 61 7.78 -1.11 -7.88
C ARG A 61 8.29 -1.75 -6.58
N GLU A 62 7.40 -2.33 -5.78
CA GLU A 62 7.76 -2.97 -4.52
C GLU A 62 8.69 -4.17 -4.72
N ARG A 63 8.41 -5.02 -5.72
CA ARG A 63 9.28 -6.16 -6.05
C ARG A 63 10.68 -5.70 -6.47
N LEU A 64 10.79 -4.64 -7.28
CA LEU A 64 12.08 -4.08 -7.68
C LEU A 64 12.86 -3.49 -6.50
N LEU A 65 12.18 -2.82 -5.56
CA LEU A 65 12.82 -2.32 -4.34
C LEU A 65 13.40 -3.46 -3.51
N VAL A 66 12.63 -4.54 -3.31
CA VAL A 66 13.11 -5.73 -2.58
C VAL A 66 14.31 -6.38 -3.29
N LEU A 67 14.31 -6.42 -4.62
CA LEU A 67 15.48 -6.91 -5.37
C LEU A 67 16.71 -6.03 -5.11
N PHE A 68 16.58 -4.70 -5.16
CA PHE A 68 17.70 -3.80 -4.89
C PHE A 68 18.24 -3.95 -3.47
N GLU A 69 17.35 -4.01 -2.46
CA GLU A 69 17.74 -4.26 -1.08
C GLU A 69 18.45 -5.61 -0.93
N GLY A 70 17.91 -6.66 -1.56
CA GLY A 70 18.50 -8.00 -1.55
C GLY A 70 19.88 -8.05 -2.21
N PHE A 71 20.09 -7.26 -3.26
CA PHE A 71 21.40 -7.15 -3.92
C PHE A 71 22.42 -6.35 -3.11
N GLN A 72 21.96 -5.32 -2.39
CA GLN A 72 22.80 -4.45 -1.56
C GLN A 72 23.07 -5.01 -0.17
N ALA A 73 22.43 -6.11 0.22
CA ALA A 73 22.57 -6.70 1.55
C ALA A 73 24.03 -7.08 1.89
N PRO A 74 24.50 -6.79 3.11
CA PRO A 74 25.83 -7.23 3.54
C PRO A 74 25.89 -8.76 3.58
N ASN A 75 27.00 -9.35 3.16
CA ASN A 75 27.20 -10.81 3.00
C ASN A 75 26.31 -11.45 1.92
N ASN A 76 26.00 -10.70 0.85
CA ASN A 76 25.35 -11.26 -0.33
C ASN A 76 26.23 -12.31 -1.04
N SER A 77 26.05 -13.58 -0.66
CA SER A 77 26.66 -14.74 -1.31
C SER A 77 25.81 -15.25 -2.48
N ASN A 78 26.43 -16.02 -3.38
CA ASN A 78 25.81 -16.60 -4.57
C ASN A 78 25.20 -15.55 -5.52
N ILE A 79 25.95 -14.47 -5.77
CA ILE A 79 25.49 -13.35 -6.60
C ILE A 79 25.10 -13.79 -8.02
N GLU A 80 25.86 -14.70 -8.63
CA GLU A 80 25.59 -15.19 -9.99
C GLU A 80 24.21 -15.85 -10.07
N ALA A 81 23.91 -16.78 -9.16
CA ALA A 81 22.60 -17.43 -9.12
C ALA A 81 21.44 -16.44 -8.87
N LYS A 82 21.68 -15.40 -8.05
CA LYS A 82 20.69 -14.34 -7.80
C LYS A 82 20.48 -13.44 -9.02
N VAL A 83 21.54 -13.15 -9.77
CA VAL A 83 21.47 -12.41 -11.03
C VAL A 83 20.70 -13.23 -12.06
N ASP A 84 20.99 -14.52 -12.22
CA ASP A 84 20.26 -15.41 -13.14
C ASP A 84 18.77 -15.48 -12.78
N MET A 85 18.45 -15.65 -11.50
CA MET A 85 17.07 -15.64 -11.02
C MET A 85 16.38 -14.29 -11.29
N THR A 86 17.11 -13.19 -11.11
CA THR A 86 16.59 -11.84 -11.37
C THR A 86 16.37 -11.60 -12.84
N LEU A 87 17.26 -12.08 -13.72
CA LEU A 87 17.07 -12.00 -15.16
C LEU A 87 15.80 -12.72 -15.59
N ASN A 88 15.59 -13.96 -15.14
CA ASN A 88 14.37 -14.70 -15.41
C ASN A 88 13.10 -13.95 -14.93
N PHE A 89 13.17 -13.35 -13.73
CA PHE A 89 12.07 -12.53 -13.21
C PHE A 89 11.81 -11.29 -14.08
N LEU A 90 12.86 -10.60 -14.53
CA LEU A 90 12.74 -9.40 -15.36
C LEU A 90 12.22 -9.75 -16.76
N GLU A 91 12.63 -10.88 -17.34
CA GLU A 91 12.09 -11.39 -18.60
C GLU A 91 10.59 -11.68 -18.50
N TYR A 92 10.17 -12.38 -17.44
CA TYR A 92 8.75 -12.60 -17.17
C TYR A 92 8.01 -11.28 -16.98
N THR A 93 8.57 -10.36 -16.20
CA THR A 93 7.97 -9.05 -15.94
C THR A 93 7.78 -8.28 -17.25
N LEU A 94 8.78 -8.29 -18.13
CA LEU A 94 8.69 -7.65 -19.44
C LEU A 94 7.57 -8.27 -20.29
N ALA A 95 7.48 -9.60 -20.36
CA ALA A 95 6.41 -10.27 -21.08
C ALA A 95 5.01 -9.90 -20.53
N THR A 96 4.88 -9.72 -19.22
CA THR A 96 3.61 -9.26 -18.61
C THR A 96 3.29 -7.80 -18.92
N ILE A 97 4.31 -6.94 -19.05
CA ILE A 97 4.14 -5.55 -19.48
C ILE A 97 3.65 -5.54 -20.94
N ASP A 98 4.30 -6.29 -21.84
CA ASP A 98 3.92 -6.36 -23.25
C ASP A 98 2.46 -6.80 -23.41
N ALA A 99 2.04 -7.84 -22.67
CA ALA A 99 0.66 -8.33 -22.71
C ALA A 99 -0.36 -7.30 -22.18
N ARG A 100 0.04 -6.42 -21.26
CA ARG A 100 -0.82 -5.32 -20.77
C ARG A 100 -0.86 -4.16 -21.75
N VAL A 101 0.28 -3.78 -22.31
CA VAL A 101 0.37 -2.74 -23.35
C VAL A 101 -0.49 -3.13 -24.55
N GLU A 102 -0.42 -4.38 -25.02
CA GLU A 102 -1.25 -4.87 -26.12
C GLU A 102 -2.75 -4.76 -25.83
N LYS A 103 -3.18 -5.00 -24.57
CA LYS A 103 -4.59 -4.83 -24.16
C LYS A 103 -5.01 -3.36 -24.19
N LEU A 104 -4.15 -2.46 -23.71
CA LEU A 104 -4.39 -1.03 -23.71
C LEU A 104 -4.46 -0.46 -25.13
N GLU A 105 -3.55 -0.87 -26.02
CA GLU A 105 -3.54 -0.44 -27.43
C GLU A 105 -4.77 -0.91 -28.21
N LYS A 106 -5.27 -2.11 -27.91
CA LYS A 106 -6.49 -2.66 -28.52
C LYS A 106 -7.78 -2.04 -27.97
N GLY A 107 -7.69 -1.15 -26.98
CA GLY A 107 -8.85 -0.55 -26.34
C GLY A 107 -9.66 -1.51 -25.47
N ASN A 108 -9.07 -2.65 -25.08
CA ASN A 108 -9.66 -3.57 -24.12
C ASN A 108 -9.26 -3.12 -22.71
N LEU A 109 -9.84 -2.00 -22.24
CA LEU A 109 -9.78 -1.60 -20.83
C LEU A 109 -10.77 -2.42 -19.99
#